data_AF-A0A0F9ZX16-F1
#
_entry.id   AF-A0A0F9ZX16-F1
#
_cell.length_a   1.000
_cell.length_b   1.000
_cell.length_c   1.000
_cell.angle_alpha   90.00
_cell.angle_beta   90.00
_cell.angle_gamma   90.00
#
_symmetry.space_group_name_H-M   'P 1'
#
loop_
_entity.id
_entity.type
_entity.pdbx_description
1 polymer ?
#
loop_
_entity_poly.entity_id
_entity_poly.type
_entity_poly.pdbx_seq_one_letter_code
_entity_poly.pdbx_strand_id
1 'polypeptide(L)'
;MSQKYYIFIGVIVLTFLAGNFVYPNYFDTSVDFLNQKFSWQLPHFWSKPYVLGLDLQGGVNLTYQADLSSVEDKSEAMAGLRDVIERRVNLFGVSEPVVQIQGQDRLLVELPGVKDVQEAINMIGQTPYLEFSEQRTEQETQQILDRIKELQEVQEKGGDISQIPDWQLALENPYFKPTELTGKYLSKANVVFDQTTYRPQIELIFNTEGEKIFEEITQRNIQKPLAIFLDGASIIDTNGDNKIDFNDLYAPIVQDKITGGKAVITGSLNVKTANDITKRLNSGALPVKIGSPISQQTVGPTLGSASLQKSLIAGMYGFLAVVIFMLLFYRLPGLLASIALLIYVALTLAIFKLIPVTLSLAGIGGFILSIGMAVDANILIFARMKEEIKEGKELSFAIKEGFLRAWPSIRDSNLNSLLVCAILFLFTTSFVKGFALTLAIGILVSMFSAIFITRIFLMVFVGNWVKKAKWLL
;
A
#
# COMPACT_ATOMS: atom_id res chain seq x y z
N MET A 1 10.16 -47.86 -6.55
CA MET A 1 10.98 -46.87 -5.82
C MET A 1 10.29 -46.53 -4.51
N SER A 2 11.03 -46.42 -3.41
CA SER A 2 10.47 -46.06 -2.09
C SER A 2 9.85 -44.64 -2.14
N GLN A 3 8.71 -44.43 -1.45
CA GLN A 3 7.96 -43.16 -1.37
C GLN A 3 8.85 -41.93 -1.14
N LYS A 4 9.95 -42.07 -0.38
CA LYS A 4 10.94 -41.01 -0.11
C LYS A 4 11.59 -40.39 -1.36
N TYR A 5 11.77 -41.14 -2.44
CA TYR A 5 12.39 -40.63 -3.68
C TYR A 5 11.44 -39.72 -4.45
N TYR A 6 10.14 -40.03 -4.50
CA TYR A 6 9.13 -39.15 -5.11
C TYR A 6 9.03 -37.83 -4.36
N ILE A 7 9.07 -37.87 -3.03
CA ILE A 7 9.04 -36.64 -2.22
C ILE A 7 10.31 -35.84 -2.44
N PHE A 8 11.49 -36.49 -2.49
CA PHE A 8 12.75 -35.81 -2.81
C PHE A 8 12.69 -35.09 -4.17
N ILE A 9 12.23 -35.78 -5.23
CA ILE A 9 12.06 -35.17 -6.56
C ILE A 9 11.08 -33.99 -6.47
N GLY A 10 9.96 -34.15 -5.75
CA GLY A 10 8.99 -33.08 -5.53
C GLY A 10 9.60 -31.83 -4.87
N VAL A 11 10.46 -32.01 -3.85
CA VAL A 11 11.17 -30.88 -3.22
C VAL A 11 12.11 -30.20 -4.21
N ILE A 12 12.84 -30.95 -5.04
CA ILE A 12 13.74 -30.37 -6.06
C ILE A 12 12.95 -29.59 -7.11
N VAL A 13 11.83 -30.14 -7.60
CA VAL A 13 10.95 -29.44 -8.56
C VAL A 13 10.38 -28.17 -7.93
N LEU A 14 9.89 -28.24 -6.69
CA LEU A 14 9.36 -27.07 -5.98
C LEU A 14 10.45 -26.00 -5.80
N THR A 15 11.67 -26.40 -5.43
CA THR A 15 12.81 -25.50 -5.29
C THR A 15 13.15 -24.83 -6.61
N PHE A 16 13.17 -25.60 -7.70
CA PHE A 16 13.41 -25.07 -9.04
C PHE A 16 12.36 -24.03 -9.41
N LEU A 17 11.07 -24.33 -9.24
CA LEU A 17 9.99 -23.37 -9.50
C LEU A 17 10.11 -22.12 -8.63
N ALA A 18 10.36 -22.28 -7.33
CA ALA A 18 10.51 -21.16 -6.40
C ALA A 18 11.74 -20.29 -6.74
N GLY A 19 12.87 -20.91 -7.07
CA GLY A 19 14.10 -20.20 -7.45
C GLY A 19 13.91 -19.36 -8.72
N ASN A 20 13.28 -19.93 -9.74
CA ASN A 20 12.98 -19.19 -10.98
C ASN A 20 11.92 -18.11 -10.75
N PHE A 21 10.93 -18.32 -9.88
CA PHE A 21 9.97 -17.28 -9.51
C PHE A 21 10.65 -16.09 -8.80
N VAL A 22 11.63 -16.37 -7.94
CA VAL A 22 12.41 -15.38 -7.20
C VAL A 22 13.35 -14.60 -8.12
N TYR A 23 14.03 -15.28 -9.03
CA TYR A 23 14.99 -14.68 -9.94
C TYR A 23 14.79 -15.21 -11.38
N PRO A 24 13.79 -14.68 -12.10
CA PRO A 24 13.39 -15.20 -13.41
C PRO A 24 14.43 -14.93 -14.51
N ASN A 25 15.28 -13.91 -14.35
CA ASN A 25 16.25 -13.48 -15.36
C ASN A 25 17.12 -14.62 -15.91
N TYR A 26 17.56 -15.58 -15.08
CA TYR A 26 18.38 -16.71 -15.58
C TYR A 26 17.58 -17.66 -16.48
N PHE A 27 16.32 -17.90 -16.14
CA PHE A 27 15.40 -18.71 -16.95
C PHE A 27 15.04 -17.98 -18.23
N ASP A 28 14.66 -16.71 -18.11
CA ASP A 28 14.24 -15.87 -19.23
C ASP A 28 15.36 -15.69 -20.24
N THR A 29 16.60 -15.46 -19.79
CA THR A 29 17.78 -15.41 -20.69
C THR A 29 17.98 -16.73 -21.45
N SER A 30 17.72 -17.86 -20.79
CA SER A 30 17.84 -19.19 -21.42
C SER A 30 16.71 -19.43 -22.41
N VAL A 31 15.49 -19.00 -22.09
CA VAL A 31 14.32 -19.02 -22.96
C VAL A 31 14.54 -18.15 -24.19
N ASP A 32 15.07 -16.93 -24.01
CA ASP A 32 15.41 -16.01 -25.09
C ASP A 32 16.44 -16.60 -26.03
N PHE A 33 17.50 -17.24 -25.49
CA PHE A 33 18.48 -17.96 -26.30
C PHE A 33 17.85 -19.09 -27.12
N LEU A 34 16.94 -19.87 -26.54
CA LEU A 34 16.26 -20.97 -27.22
C LEU A 34 15.27 -20.46 -28.28
N ASN A 35 14.50 -19.43 -27.95
CA ASN A 35 13.58 -18.76 -28.88
C ASN A 35 14.36 -18.19 -30.07
N GLN A 36 15.52 -17.57 -29.83
CA GLN A 36 16.38 -17.04 -30.88
C GLN A 36 17.03 -18.14 -31.73
N LYS A 37 17.47 -19.24 -31.13
CA LYS A 37 18.20 -20.31 -31.83
C LYS A 37 17.29 -21.29 -32.60
N PHE A 38 16.10 -21.56 -32.07
CA PHE A 38 15.18 -22.58 -32.62
C PHE A 38 13.86 -22.00 -33.15
N SER A 39 13.70 -20.66 -33.14
CA SER A 39 12.46 -19.97 -33.54
C SER A 39 11.22 -20.46 -32.76
N TRP A 40 11.42 -20.85 -31.49
CA TRP A 40 10.34 -21.23 -30.59
C TRP A 40 9.69 -19.98 -29.97
N GLN A 41 8.46 -20.13 -29.45
CA GLN A 41 7.75 -19.13 -28.66
C GLN A 41 7.51 -19.66 -27.25
N LEU A 42 8.59 -19.92 -26.52
CA LEU A 42 8.49 -20.31 -25.13
C LEU A 42 8.15 -19.08 -24.27
N PRO A 43 7.18 -19.17 -23.35
CA PRO A 43 6.81 -18.07 -22.47
C PRO A 43 7.90 -17.82 -21.42
N HIS A 44 8.03 -16.56 -21.02
CA HIS A 44 8.84 -16.15 -19.87
C HIS A 44 8.26 -16.70 -18.57
N PHE A 45 9.10 -16.81 -17.54
CA PHE A 45 8.63 -17.25 -16.24
C PHE A 45 7.73 -16.19 -15.60
N TRP A 46 6.63 -16.61 -14.99
CA TRP A 46 5.75 -15.67 -14.29
C TRP A 46 6.52 -14.95 -13.18
N SER A 47 6.48 -13.62 -13.18
CA SER A 47 7.21 -12.82 -12.21
C SER A 47 6.31 -11.76 -11.57
N LYS A 48 6.53 -11.55 -10.27
CA LYS A 48 5.93 -10.48 -9.48
C LYS A 48 7.05 -9.71 -8.77
N PRO A 49 7.08 -8.37 -8.82
CA PRO A 49 8.07 -7.59 -8.10
C PRO A 49 7.86 -7.70 -6.59
N TYR A 50 8.93 -7.46 -5.82
CA TYR A 50 8.79 -7.31 -4.37
C TYR A 50 8.09 -6.00 -4.05
N VAL A 51 7.17 -6.03 -3.08
CA VAL A 51 6.66 -4.82 -2.47
C VAL A 51 7.73 -4.32 -1.51
N LEU A 52 8.30 -3.14 -1.76
CA LEU A 52 9.39 -2.60 -0.96
C LEU A 52 8.86 -1.50 -0.03
N GLY A 53 9.41 -1.43 1.17
CA GLY A 53 9.08 -0.39 2.14
C GLY A 53 9.62 0.99 1.76
N LEU A 54 9.08 2.01 2.43
CA LEU A 54 9.50 3.41 2.33
C LEU A 54 11.01 3.60 2.50
N ASP A 55 11.62 2.80 3.37
CA ASP A 55 13.03 2.86 3.70
C ASP A 55 13.94 2.29 2.60
N LEU A 56 13.39 1.51 1.67
CA LEU A 56 14.11 0.98 0.51
C LEU A 56 13.85 1.80 -0.75
N GLN A 57 12.61 2.22 -0.99
CA GLN A 57 12.25 3.02 -2.17
C GLN A 57 12.51 4.52 -1.98
N GLY A 58 12.67 4.96 -0.73
CA GLY A 58 12.50 6.35 -0.35
C GLY A 58 11.04 6.77 -0.36
N GLY A 59 10.75 7.92 0.21
CA GLY A 59 9.42 8.52 0.17
C GLY A 59 9.14 9.46 1.34
N VAL A 60 7.86 9.72 1.60
CA VAL A 60 7.40 10.58 2.69
C VAL A 60 6.60 9.80 3.73
N ASN A 61 6.85 10.07 5.01
CA ASN A 61 6.04 9.65 6.14
C ASN A 61 5.44 10.88 6.82
N LEU A 62 4.11 10.92 6.90
CA LEU A 62 3.32 12.02 7.45
C LEU A 62 2.44 11.51 8.57
N THR A 63 2.47 12.16 9.73
CA THR A 63 1.52 11.87 10.81
C THR A 63 0.59 13.06 10.98
N TYR A 64 -0.72 12.82 10.87
CA TYR A 64 -1.78 13.81 11.06
C TYR A 64 -2.50 13.59 12.39
N GLN A 65 -3.08 14.66 12.91
CA GLN A 65 -4.02 14.61 14.04
C GLN A 65 -5.39 15.11 13.55
N ALA A 66 -6.42 14.31 13.77
CA ALA A 66 -7.79 14.63 13.36
C ALA A 66 -8.52 15.41 14.46
N ASP A 67 -9.29 16.42 14.07
CA ASP A 67 -10.12 17.19 14.99
C ASP A 67 -11.46 16.49 15.26
N LEU A 68 -11.49 15.65 16.30
CA LEU A 68 -12.66 14.87 16.68
C LEU A 68 -13.62 15.60 17.63
N SER A 69 -13.49 16.93 17.79
CA SER A 69 -14.23 17.70 18.79
C SER A 69 -15.74 17.72 18.56
N SER A 70 -16.17 17.64 17.29
CA SER A 70 -17.58 17.70 16.87
C SER A 70 -18.17 16.36 16.44
N VAL A 71 -17.50 15.24 16.74
CA VAL A 71 -17.84 13.91 16.22
C VAL A 71 -18.24 12.97 17.35
N GLU A 72 -19.45 12.38 17.26
CA GLU A 72 -19.95 11.41 18.24
C GLU A 72 -19.24 10.05 18.12
N ASP A 73 -19.18 9.45 16.91
CA ASP A 73 -18.42 8.21 16.66
C ASP A 73 -17.02 8.49 16.09
N LYS A 74 -16.05 8.54 17.01
CA LYS A 74 -14.63 8.76 16.68
C LYS A 74 -14.03 7.63 15.86
N SER A 75 -14.44 6.38 16.10
CA SER A 75 -13.85 5.22 15.42
C SER A 75 -14.30 5.16 13.97
N GLU A 76 -15.60 5.36 13.72
CA GLU A 76 -16.15 5.42 12.38
C GLU A 76 -15.57 6.59 11.58
N ALA A 77 -15.46 7.76 12.21
CA ALA A 77 -14.89 8.94 11.54
C ALA A 77 -13.40 8.76 11.20
N MET A 78 -12.61 8.13 12.07
CA MET A 78 -11.20 7.81 11.78
C MET A 78 -11.06 6.74 10.70
N ALA A 79 -11.95 5.73 10.68
CA ALA A 79 -11.99 4.73 9.61
C ALA A 79 -12.34 5.37 8.26
N GLY A 80 -13.37 6.22 8.21
CA GLY A 80 -13.72 6.99 7.02
C GLY A 80 -12.59 7.91 6.57
N LEU A 81 -11.90 8.57 7.50
CA LEU A 81 -10.74 9.41 7.20
C LEU A 81 -9.62 8.60 6.56
N ARG A 82 -9.28 7.43 7.14
CA ARG A 82 -8.29 6.50 6.58
C ARG A 82 -8.65 6.11 5.16
N ASP A 83 -9.90 5.68 4.93
CA ASP A 83 -10.37 5.19 3.63
C ASP A 83 -10.39 6.29 2.56
N VAL A 84 -10.73 7.53 2.96
CA VAL A 84 -10.65 8.68 2.07
C VAL A 84 -9.21 8.95 1.70
N ILE A 85 -8.30 9.08 2.69
CA ILE A 85 -6.88 9.36 2.43
C ILE A 85 -6.25 8.28 1.55
N GLU A 86 -6.46 6.99 1.87
CA GLU A 86 -5.96 5.86 1.08
C GLU A 86 -6.41 5.94 -0.39
N ARG A 87 -7.70 6.22 -0.62
CA ARG A 87 -8.22 6.44 -1.97
C ARG A 87 -7.59 7.65 -2.65
N ARG A 88 -7.37 8.77 -1.95
CA ARG A 88 -6.72 9.96 -2.54
C ARG A 88 -5.33 9.61 -3.05
N VAL A 89 -4.50 9.05 -2.19
CA VAL A 89 -3.10 8.78 -2.51
C VAL A 89 -2.97 7.73 -3.63
N ASN A 90 -3.87 6.74 -3.68
CA ASN A 90 -3.97 5.80 -4.79
C ASN A 90 -4.34 6.50 -6.12
N LEU A 91 -5.30 7.44 -6.12
CA LEU A 91 -5.71 8.20 -7.32
C LEU A 91 -4.59 9.10 -7.87
N PHE A 92 -3.69 9.56 -7.00
CA PHE A 92 -2.50 10.33 -7.37
C PHE A 92 -1.35 9.45 -7.88
N GLY A 93 -1.53 8.13 -7.94
CA GLY A 93 -0.55 7.20 -8.52
C GLY A 93 0.54 6.76 -7.55
N VAL A 94 0.37 7.01 -6.25
CA VAL A 94 1.23 6.43 -5.22
C VAL A 94 0.94 4.93 -5.18
N SER A 95 1.97 4.12 -5.43
CA SER A 95 1.86 2.67 -5.41
C SER A 95 2.06 2.16 -3.98
N GLU A 96 1.12 1.37 -3.48
CA GLU A 96 1.17 0.73 -2.15
C GLU A 96 1.33 1.72 -0.97
N PRO A 97 0.48 2.77 -0.88
CA PRO A 97 0.50 3.67 0.26
C PRO A 97 0.00 2.96 1.52
N VAL A 98 0.64 3.23 2.66
CA VAL A 98 0.22 2.67 3.95
C VAL A 98 -0.46 3.75 4.76
N VAL A 99 -1.77 3.63 4.94
CA VAL A 99 -2.57 4.53 5.77
C VAL A 99 -3.05 3.77 7.00
N GLN A 100 -2.57 4.15 8.18
CA GLN A 100 -2.90 3.48 9.44
C GLN A 100 -3.36 4.46 10.50
N ILE A 101 -4.40 4.08 11.25
CA ILE A 101 -4.83 4.81 12.44
C ILE A 101 -3.86 4.46 13.57
N GLN A 102 -3.33 5.48 14.26
CA GLN A 102 -2.44 5.34 15.40
C GLN A 102 -3.12 5.93 16.65
N GLY A 103 -3.42 5.09 17.64
CA GLY A 103 -4.15 5.54 18.83
C GLY A 103 -5.62 5.84 18.52
N GLN A 104 -6.14 6.96 19.03
CA GLN A 104 -7.56 7.33 18.89
C GLN A 104 -7.80 8.44 17.85
N ASP A 105 -6.82 9.30 17.59
CA ASP A 105 -6.99 10.55 16.84
C ASP A 105 -5.88 10.83 15.83
N ARG A 106 -4.89 9.93 15.68
CA ARG A 106 -3.78 10.12 14.74
C ARG A 106 -3.91 9.22 13.52
N LEU A 107 -3.46 9.75 12.39
CA LEU A 107 -3.39 9.05 11.12
C LEU A 107 -1.96 9.08 10.60
N LEU A 108 -1.35 7.91 10.50
CA LEU A 108 -0.05 7.71 9.87
C LEU A 108 -0.25 7.45 8.38
N VAL A 109 0.44 8.21 7.53
CA VAL A 109 0.39 8.11 6.07
C VAL A 109 1.82 7.94 5.54
N GLU A 110 2.12 6.78 4.98
CA GLU A 110 3.40 6.50 4.35
C GLU A 110 3.21 6.41 2.83
N LEU A 111 3.98 7.21 2.09
CA LEU A 111 3.91 7.32 0.63
C LEU A 111 5.25 6.93 0.00
N PRO A 112 5.42 5.64 -0.34
CA PRO A 112 6.61 5.17 -1.04
C PRO A 112 6.78 5.84 -2.40
N GLY A 113 8.02 6.17 -2.76
CA GLY A 113 8.38 6.75 -4.05
C GLY A 113 8.08 8.25 -4.22
N VAL A 114 7.36 8.88 -3.30
CA VAL A 114 7.06 10.33 -3.35
C VAL A 114 8.26 11.13 -2.86
N LYS A 115 8.78 12.04 -3.69
CA LYS A 115 10.01 12.79 -3.36
C LYS A 115 9.74 14.09 -2.62
N ASP A 116 8.61 14.74 -2.90
CA ASP A 116 8.27 16.05 -2.35
C ASP A 116 7.19 15.92 -1.27
N VAL A 117 7.55 16.34 -0.06
CA VAL A 117 6.68 16.34 1.12
C VAL A 117 5.52 17.32 0.95
N GLN A 118 5.78 18.49 0.36
CA GLN A 118 4.77 19.52 0.21
C GLN A 118 3.73 19.10 -0.83
N GLU A 119 4.18 18.45 -1.91
CA GLU A 119 3.28 17.85 -2.89
C GLU A 119 2.36 16.81 -2.24
N ALA A 120 2.92 15.91 -1.41
CA ALA A 120 2.16 14.93 -0.64
C ALA A 120 1.15 15.57 0.33
N ILE A 121 1.57 16.61 1.07
CA ILE A 121 0.70 17.34 1.98
C ILE A 121 -0.47 17.97 1.22
N ASN A 122 -0.19 18.58 0.07
CA ASN A 122 -1.21 19.21 -0.76
C ASN A 122 -2.21 18.16 -1.29
N MET A 123 -1.75 16.99 -1.74
CA MET A 123 -2.61 15.89 -2.18
C MET A 123 -3.54 15.37 -1.08
N ILE A 124 -3.04 15.27 0.15
CA ILE A 124 -3.79 14.73 1.30
C ILE A 124 -4.74 15.79 1.88
N GLY A 125 -4.25 17.03 2.04
CA GLY A 125 -4.94 18.11 2.76
C GLY A 125 -5.98 18.88 1.95
N GLN A 126 -5.92 18.85 0.61
CA GLN A 126 -6.95 19.48 -0.21
C GLN A 126 -8.27 18.71 -0.08
N THR A 127 -9.30 19.36 0.46
CA THR A 127 -10.64 18.78 0.61
C THR A 127 -11.53 19.41 -0.44
N PRO A 128 -11.69 18.81 -1.63
CA PRO A 128 -12.49 19.42 -2.68
C PRO A 128 -13.94 19.54 -2.21
N TYR A 129 -14.42 20.77 -2.08
CA TYR A 129 -15.81 21.09 -1.77
C TYR A 129 -16.52 21.48 -3.05
N LEU A 130 -17.23 20.49 -3.63
CA LEU A 130 -18.11 20.70 -4.78
C LEU A 130 -19.45 21.26 -4.29
N GLU A 131 -19.86 22.40 -4.85
CA GLU A 131 -21.17 23.01 -4.58
C GLU A 131 -21.87 23.42 -5.87
N PHE A 132 -23.19 23.31 -5.85
CA PHE A 132 -24.08 23.80 -6.91
C PHE A 132 -24.86 24.99 -6.36
N SER A 133 -24.92 26.07 -7.13
CA SER A 133 -25.55 27.32 -6.69
C SER A 133 -26.51 27.86 -7.75
N GLU A 134 -27.71 28.23 -7.31
CA GLU A 134 -28.77 28.76 -8.15
C GLU A 134 -28.69 30.28 -8.26
N GLN A 135 -29.18 30.82 -9.38
CA GLN A 135 -29.25 32.26 -9.57
C GLN A 135 -30.21 32.91 -8.56
N ARG A 136 -29.73 33.95 -7.86
CA ARG A 136 -30.57 34.78 -6.99
C ARG A 136 -31.53 35.64 -7.81
N THR A 137 -32.62 36.04 -7.18
CA THR A 137 -33.54 37.02 -7.78
C THR A 137 -32.90 38.41 -7.80
N GLU A 138 -33.33 39.28 -8.73
CA GLU A 138 -32.82 40.65 -8.83
C GLU A 138 -32.96 41.43 -7.51
N GLN A 139 -34.04 41.18 -6.77
CA GLN A 139 -34.29 41.79 -5.46
C GLN A 139 -33.26 41.35 -4.40
N GLU A 140 -32.99 40.04 -4.31
CA GLU A 140 -31.98 39.50 -3.38
C GLU A 140 -30.57 39.97 -3.75
N THR A 141 -30.25 40.01 -5.05
CA THR A 141 -28.96 40.51 -5.53
C THR A 141 -28.78 41.97 -5.18
N GLN A 142 -29.79 42.82 -5.42
CA GLN A 142 -29.71 44.25 -5.10
C GLN A 142 -29.54 44.47 -3.61
N GLN A 143 -30.24 43.70 -2.76
CA GLN A 143 -30.09 43.77 -1.32
C GLN A 143 -28.65 43.46 -0.86
N ILE A 144 -28.02 42.43 -1.42
CA ILE A 144 -26.62 42.09 -1.09
C ILE A 144 -25.66 43.17 -1.59
N LEU A 145 -25.85 43.67 -2.82
CA LEU A 145 -25.01 44.74 -3.39
C LEU A 145 -25.11 46.05 -2.60
N ASP A 146 -26.30 46.39 -2.11
CA ASP A 146 -26.51 47.58 -1.27
C ASP A 146 -25.80 47.42 0.09
N ARG A 147 -25.83 46.21 0.68
CA ARG A 147 -25.06 45.91 1.91
C ARG A 147 -23.55 45.92 1.70
N ILE A 148 -23.05 45.42 0.57
CA ILE A 148 -21.63 45.49 0.22
C ILE A 148 -21.18 46.96 0.13
N LYS A 149 -21.97 47.82 -0.51
CA LYS A 149 -21.67 49.26 -0.60
C LYS A 149 -21.69 49.93 0.77
N GLU A 150 -22.68 49.64 1.60
CA GLU A 150 -22.80 50.21 2.95
C GLU A 150 -21.58 49.83 3.83
N LEU A 151 -21.11 48.57 3.74
CA LEU A 151 -19.90 48.13 4.42
C LEU A 151 -18.63 48.81 3.91
N GLN A 152 -18.50 48.95 2.58
CA GLN A 152 -17.37 49.67 1.99
C GLN A 152 -17.32 51.12 2.46
N GLU A 153 -18.46 51.82 2.49
CA GLU A 153 -18.53 53.20 2.96
C GLU A 153 -18.20 53.35 4.45
N VAL A 154 -18.65 52.42 5.30
CA VAL A 154 -18.32 52.42 6.73
C VAL A 154 -16.85 52.10 6.95
N GLN A 155 -16.28 51.17 6.18
CA GLN A 155 -14.87 50.79 6.26
C GLN A 155 -13.94 51.92 5.79
N GLU A 156 -14.30 52.64 4.71
CA GLU A 156 -13.57 53.81 4.23
C GLU A 156 -13.60 54.98 5.23
N LYS A 157 -14.70 55.11 5.99
CA LYS A 157 -14.85 56.11 7.05
C LYS A 157 -14.26 55.67 8.41
N GLY A 158 -13.66 54.48 8.47
CA GLY A 158 -13.04 53.93 9.69
C GLY A 158 -14.03 53.53 10.80
N GLY A 159 -15.28 53.25 10.44
CA GLY A 159 -16.33 52.81 11.36
C GLY A 159 -16.33 51.29 11.62
N ASP A 160 -17.09 50.87 12.63
CA ASP A 160 -17.25 49.46 13.00
C ASP A 160 -18.36 48.78 12.18
N ILE A 161 -17.97 47.83 11.34
CA ILE A 161 -18.83 47.04 10.47
C ILE A 161 -19.86 46.18 11.23
N SER A 162 -19.59 45.85 12.50
CA SER A 162 -20.47 45.01 13.33
C SER A 162 -21.76 45.71 13.76
N GLN A 163 -21.85 47.03 13.56
CA GLN A 163 -23.02 47.85 13.89
C GLN A 163 -24.08 47.85 12.78
N ILE A 164 -23.75 47.34 11.60
CA ILE A 164 -24.69 47.21 10.49
C ILE A 164 -25.54 45.95 10.70
N PRO A 165 -26.88 46.07 10.77
CA PRO A 165 -27.76 44.91 10.81
C PRO A 165 -27.55 44.01 9.59
N ASP A 166 -27.45 42.71 9.82
CA ASP A 166 -27.27 41.69 8.76
C ASP A 166 -26.01 41.89 7.89
N TRP A 167 -24.94 42.48 8.43
CA TRP A 167 -23.66 42.69 7.73
C TRP A 167 -23.08 41.40 7.10
N GLN A 168 -23.40 40.24 7.66
CA GLN A 168 -22.99 38.92 7.14
C GLN A 168 -23.49 38.65 5.72
N LEU A 169 -24.62 39.25 5.30
CA LEU A 169 -25.15 39.10 3.95
C LEU A 169 -24.17 39.57 2.87
N ALA A 170 -23.31 40.54 3.19
CA ALA A 170 -22.32 41.04 2.24
C ALA A 170 -21.11 40.12 2.04
N LEU A 171 -20.98 39.08 2.87
CA LEU A 171 -19.99 38.01 2.67
C LEU A 171 -20.51 36.92 1.73
N GLU A 172 -21.81 36.91 1.40
CA GLU A 172 -22.40 35.96 0.48
C GLU A 172 -22.18 36.38 -0.99
N ASN A 173 -22.22 35.40 -1.89
CA ASN A 173 -22.20 35.68 -3.32
C ASN A 173 -23.49 36.43 -3.73
N PRO A 174 -23.40 37.64 -4.33
CA PRO A 174 -24.57 38.45 -4.65
C PRO A 174 -25.44 37.87 -5.78
N TYR A 175 -24.86 37.04 -6.66
CA TYR A 175 -25.53 36.53 -7.85
C TYR A 175 -26.01 35.08 -7.70
N PHE A 176 -25.36 34.29 -6.83
CA PHE A 176 -25.65 32.88 -6.66
C PHE A 176 -25.87 32.50 -5.20
N LYS A 177 -26.81 31.58 -4.97
CA LYS A 177 -27.13 31.03 -3.65
C LYS A 177 -26.82 29.53 -3.64
N PRO A 178 -26.07 29.01 -2.65
CA PRO A 178 -25.79 27.58 -2.52
C PRO A 178 -27.07 26.75 -2.39
N THR A 179 -27.07 25.55 -2.98
CA THR A 179 -28.16 24.57 -2.90
C THR A 179 -27.86 23.46 -1.88
N GLU A 180 -28.81 22.55 -1.65
CA GLU A 180 -28.55 21.35 -0.86
C GLU A 180 -27.59 20.37 -1.55
N LEU A 181 -27.41 20.46 -2.87
CA LEU A 181 -26.57 19.54 -3.63
C LEU A 181 -25.09 19.91 -3.52
N THR A 182 -24.34 19.01 -2.88
CA THR A 182 -22.88 19.12 -2.69
C THR A 182 -22.17 17.85 -3.14
N GLY A 183 -20.84 17.87 -3.13
CA GLY A 183 -20.00 16.69 -3.39
C GLY A 183 -20.29 15.48 -2.49
N LYS A 184 -20.98 15.64 -1.35
CA LYS A 184 -21.44 14.53 -0.50
C LYS A 184 -22.30 13.52 -1.26
N TYR A 185 -23.10 13.99 -2.24
CA TYR A 185 -23.99 13.15 -3.01
C TYR A 185 -23.36 12.60 -4.30
N LEU A 186 -22.11 12.96 -4.58
CA LEU A 186 -21.39 12.49 -5.75
C LEU A 186 -20.89 11.05 -5.51
N SER A 187 -21.40 10.11 -6.30
CA SER A 187 -20.93 8.72 -6.25
C SER A 187 -19.65 8.53 -7.06
N LYS A 188 -19.53 9.17 -8.22
CA LYS A 188 -18.38 9.04 -9.12
C LYS A 188 -18.31 10.21 -10.11
N ALA A 189 -17.10 10.55 -10.54
CA ALA A 189 -16.85 11.38 -11.71
C ALA A 189 -16.01 10.60 -12.75
N ASN A 190 -16.31 10.75 -14.04
CA ASN A 190 -15.55 10.15 -15.14
C ASN A 190 -15.18 11.21 -16.17
N VAL A 191 -13.99 11.08 -16.77
CA VAL A 191 -13.71 11.80 -18.02
C VAL A 191 -14.34 11.03 -19.17
N VAL A 192 -15.25 11.68 -19.88
CA VAL A 192 -15.90 11.16 -21.09
C VAL A 192 -15.57 12.06 -22.27
N PHE A 193 -15.69 11.53 -23.49
CA PHE A 193 -15.48 12.33 -24.70
C PHE A 193 -16.82 12.51 -25.40
N ASP A 194 -17.10 13.74 -25.76
CA ASP A 194 -18.26 14.06 -26.59
C ASP A 194 -18.14 13.35 -27.94
N GLN A 195 -19.16 12.58 -28.33
CA GLN A 195 -19.10 11.75 -29.54
C GLN A 195 -19.06 12.57 -30.85
N THR A 196 -19.49 13.83 -30.79
CA THR A 196 -19.57 14.70 -31.98
C THR A 196 -18.33 15.58 -32.10
N THR A 197 -17.93 16.20 -30.99
CA THR A 197 -16.85 17.20 -30.97
C THR A 197 -15.50 16.62 -30.54
N TYR A 198 -15.47 15.37 -30.04
CA TYR A 198 -14.29 14.71 -29.46
C TYR A 198 -13.61 15.53 -28.35
N ARG A 199 -14.35 16.45 -27.72
CA ARG A 199 -13.85 17.25 -26.60
C ARG A 199 -14.04 16.49 -25.28
N PRO A 200 -13.06 16.56 -24.36
CA PRO A 200 -13.20 15.95 -23.05
C PRO A 200 -14.26 16.69 -22.22
N GLN A 201 -15.06 15.91 -21.50
CA GLN A 201 -16.12 16.35 -20.60
C GLN A 201 -16.01 15.57 -19.29
N ILE A 202 -16.56 16.11 -18.20
CA ILE A 202 -16.58 15.42 -16.90
C ILE A 202 -18.02 14.99 -16.62
N GLU A 203 -18.27 13.69 -16.66
CA GLU A 203 -19.54 13.10 -16.23
C GLU A 203 -19.55 13.00 -14.70
N LEU A 204 -20.58 13.54 -14.07
CA LEU A 204 -20.88 13.40 -12.65
C LEU A 204 -22.03 12.41 -12.49
N ILE A 205 -21.86 11.45 -11.58
CA ILE A 205 -22.85 10.44 -11.23
C ILE A 205 -23.18 10.61 -9.76
N PHE A 206 -24.44 10.93 -9.45
CA PHE A 206 -24.93 11.09 -8.08
C PHE A 206 -25.46 9.76 -7.52
N ASN A 207 -25.54 9.67 -6.20
CA ASN A 207 -26.22 8.58 -5.51
C ASN A 207 -27.76 8.77 -5.54
N THR A 208 -28.53 7.81 -5.04
CA THR A 208 -30.01 7.84 -5.08
C THR A 208 -30.62 9.05 -4.39
N GLU A 209 -29.97 9.61 -3.36
CA GLU A 209 -30.44 10.81 -2.67
C GLU A 209 -30.13 12.07 -3.50
N GLY A 210 -28.90 12.19 -4.00
CA GLY A 210 -28.47 13.28 -4.87
C GLY A 210 -29.22 13.34 -6.19
N GLU A 211 -29.63 12.20 -6.75
CA GLU A 211 -30.45 12.13 -7.96
C GLU A 211 -31.77 12.91 -7.78
N LYS A 212 -32.45 12.72 -6.64
CA LYS A 212 -33.72 13.41 -6.35
C LYS A 212 -33.51 14.91 -6.14
N ILE A 213 -32.49 15.27 -5.37
CA ILE A 213 -32.15 16.69 -5.10
C ILE A 213 -31.80 17.39 -6.43
N PHE A 214 -30.99 16.75 -7.28
CA PHE A 214 -30.60 17.30 -8.57
C PHE A 214 -31.79 17.42 -9.54
N GLU A 215 -32.70 16.45 -9.53
CA GLU A 215 -33.95 16.50 -10.29
C GLU A 215 -34.82 17.70 -9.87
N GLU A 216 -34.97 17.95 -8.57
CA GLU A 216 -35.73 19.09 -8.03
C GLU A 216 -35.08 20.44 -8.36
N ILE A 217 -33.75 20.54 -8.23
CA ILE A 217 -32.97 21.74 -8.57
C ILE A 217 -33.11 22.06 -10.05
N THR A 218 -32.92 21.07 -10.93
CA THR A 218 -33.01 21.30 -12.38
C THR A 218 -34.44 21.64 -12.81
N GLN A 219 -35.46 21.04 -12.19
CA GLN A 219 -36.87 21.34 -12.49
C GLN A 219 -37.24 22.80 -12.17
N ARG A 220 -36.77 23.36 -11.04
CA ARG A 220 -37.10 24.75 -10.65
C ARG A 220 -36.23 25.82 -11.32
N ASN A 221 -35.14 25.41 -11.97
CA ASN A 221 -34.17 26.29 -12.62
C ASN A 221 -34.12 26.16 -14.15
N ILE A 222 -35.15 25.61 -14.78
CA ILE A 222 -35.25 25.57 -16.25
C ILE A 222 -35.06 26.98 -16.83
N GLN A 223 -34.19 27.09 -17.83
CA GLN A 223 -33.73 28.33 -18.48
C GLN A 223 -32.95 29.30 -17.58
N LYS A 224 -32.55 28.89 -16.38
CA LYS A 224 -31.70 29.67 -15.48
C LYS A 224 -30.28 29.06 -15.40
N PRO A 225 -29.27 29.89 -15.12
CA PRO A 225 -27.91 29.41 -14.90
C PRO A 225 -27.80 28.69 -13.55
N LEU A 226 -27.13 27.54 -13.55
CA LEU A 226 -26.76 26.79 -12.35
C LEU A 226 -25.24 26.80 -12.24
N ALA A 227 -24.71 27.59 -11.30
CA ALA A 227 -23.28 27.69 -11.09
C ALA A 227 -22.73 26.44 -10.40
N ILE A 228 -21.54 26.00 -10.81
CA ILE A 228 -20.84 24.89 -10.18
C ILE A 228 -19.49 25.40 -9.69
N PHE A 229 -19.27 25.35 -8.39
CA PHE A 229 -18.01 25.75 -7.79
C PHE A 229 -17.29 24.56 -7.17
N LEU A 230 -15.98 24.62 -7.21
CA LEU A 230 -15.09 23.71 -6.51
C LEU A 230 -14.17 24.55 -5.63
N ASP A 231 -14.29 24.40 -4.32
CA ASP A 231 -13.58 25.20 -3.33
C ASP A 231 -13.89 26.70 -3.43
N GLY A 232 -15.12 27.05 -3.80
CA GLY A 232 -15.59 28.43 -3.95
C GLY A 232 -15.09 29.15 -5.22
N ALA A 233 -14.37 28.45 -6.10
CA ALA A 233 -13.90 28.95 -7.38
C ALA A 233 -14.57 28.21 -8.56
N SER A 234 -14.51 28.79 -9.76
CA SER A 234 -14.98 28.14 -10.99
C SER A 234 -14.24 26.82 -11.24
N ILE A 235 -14.89 25.88 -11.93
CA ILE A 235 -14.31 24.58 -12.30
C ILE A 235 -13.69 24.55 -13.69
N ILE A 236 -13.98 25.55 -14.54
CA ILE A 236 -13.41 25.67 -15.87
C ILE A 236 -12.88 27.08 -16.11
N ASP A 237 -11.87 27.14 -16.97
CA ASP A 237 -11.41 28.36 -17.61
C ASP A 237 -12.46 28.80 -18.62
N THR A 238 -13.08 29.95 -18.34
CA THR A 238 -14.11 30.58 -19.18
C THR A 238 -13.57 31.74 -20.00
N ASN A 239 -12.41 32.29 -19.62
CA ASN A 239 -11.81 33.47 -20.23
C ASN A 239 -10.73 33.14 -21.28
N GLY A 240 -10.26 31.89 -21.31
CA GLY A 240 -9.30 31.34 -22.27
C GLY A 240 -7.82 31.61 -21.96
N ASP A 241 -7.48 32.02 -20.73
CA ASP A 241 -6.10 32.33 -20.30
C ASP A 241 -5.29 31.11 -19.80
N ASN A 242 -5.90 29.92 -19.83
CA ASN A 242 -5.40 28.65 -19.30
C ASN A 242 -5.17 28.64 -17.78
N LYS A 243 -5.82 29.53 -17.03
CA LYS A 243 -5.88 29.52 -15.57
C LYS A 243 -7.34 29.45 -15.14
N ILE A 244 -7.55 28.99 -13.91
CA ILE A 244 -8.86 29.00 -13.26
C ILE A 244 -8.70 29.96 -12.09
N ASP A 245 -9.26 31.15 -12.23
CA ASP A 245 -9.17 32.19 -11.21
C ASP A 245 -10.53 32.84 -10.90
N PHE A 246 -10.51 33.90 -10.10
CA PHE A 246 -11.72 34.60 -9.65
C PHE A 246 -12.50 35.29 -10.78
N ASN A 247 -11.90 35.46 -11.96
CA ASN A 247 -12.57 36.03 -13.13
C ASN A 247 -13.36 34.97 -13.92
N ASP A 248 -13.19 33.69 -13.59
CA ASP A 248 -13.94 32.61 -14.22
C ASP A 248 -15.26 32.34 -13.50
N LEU A 249 -16.29 32.03 -14.28
CA LEU A 249 -17.58 31.63 -13.75
C LEU A 249 -18.25 30.58 -14.63
N TYR A 250 -18.20 29.33 -14.18
CA TYR A 250 -18.96 28.26 -14.82
C TYR A 250 -20.40 28.18 -14.30
N ALA A 251 -21.33 28.70 -15.10
CA ALA A 251 -22.75 28.65 -14.81
C ALA A 251 -23.56 28.24 -16.05
N PRO A 252 -23.58 26.93 -16.41
CA PRO A 252 -24.37 26.43 -17.52
C PRO A 252 -25.87 26.67 -17.31
N ILE A 253 -26.57 26.92 -18.42
CA ILE A 253 -28.04 27.09 -18.42
C ILE A 253 -28.70 25.72 -18.36
N VAL A 254 -29.61 25.52 -17.41
CA VAL A 254 -30.40 24.30 -17.33
C VAL A 254 -31.43 24.30 -18.46
N GLN A 255 -31.32 23.37 -19.40
CA GLN A 255 -32.20 23.31 -20.58
C GLN A 255 -33.52 22.61 -20.26
N ASP A 256 -33.43 21.46 -19.62
CA ASP A 256 -34.55 20.59 -19.27
C ASP A 256 -34.37 20.02 -17.87
N LYS A 257 -35.45 19.47 -17.32
CA LYS A 257 -35.41 18.67 -16.10
C LYS A 257 -34.56 17.41 -16.32
N ILE A 258 -33.55 17.21 -15.48
CA ILE A 258 -32.64 16.06 -15.60
C ILE A 258 -33.05 14.97 -14.61
N THR A 259 -33.45 13.81 -15.13
CA THR A 259 -33.74 12.60 -14.36
C THR A 259 -32.61 11.57 -14.53
N GLY A 260 -32.35 10.70 -13.55
CA GLY A 260 -31.32 9.65 -13.66
C GLY A 260 -29.97 9.99 -13.02
N GLY A 261 -29.87 11.14 -12.33
CA GLY A 261 -28.73 11.45 -11.46
C GLY A 261 -27.38 11.64 -12.17
N LYS A 262 -27.39 11.96 -13.47
CA LYS A 262 -26.18 12.20 -14.26
C LYS A 262 -26.11 13.64 -14.74
N ALA A 263 -24.94 14.26 -14.60
CA ALA A 263 -24.66 15.58 -15.13
C ALA A 263 -23.36 15.55 -15.95
N VAL A 264 -23.21 16.46 -16.90
CA VAL A 264 -21.99 16.58 -17.69
C VAL A 264 -21.49 18.01 -17.60
N ILE A 265 -20.28 18.17 -17.05
CA ILE A 265 -19.54 19.43 -17.10
C ILE A 265 -18.89 19.53 -18.48
N THR A 266 -19.26 20.58 -19.19
CA THR A 266 -18.79 20.91 -20.55
C THR A 266 -17.97 22.20 -20.52
N GLY A 267 -17.06 22.40 -21.48
CA GLY A 267 -16.25 23.62 -21.57
C GLY A 267 -14.93 23.40 -22.31
N SER A 268 -14.09 24.43 -22.37
CA SER A 268 -12.71 24.37 -22.88
C SER A 268 -11.79 23.63 -21.89
N LEU A 269 -11.97 22.32 -21.77
CA LEU A 269 -11.14 21.47 -20.92
C LEU A 269 -9.99 20.83 -21.72
N ASN A 270 -8.77 20.88 -21.19
CA ASN A 270 -7.71 19.97 -21.60
C ASN A 270 -7.92 18.61 -20.93
N VAL A 271 -7.57 17.50 -21.61
CA VAL A 271 -7.60 16.14 -21.06
C VAL A 271 -6.88 16.04 -19.72
N LYS A 272 -5.73 16.72 -19.56
CA LYS A 272 -5.00 16.74 -18.28
C LYS A 272 -5.84 17.38 -17.17
N THR A 273 -6.37 18.58 -17.43
CA THR A 273 -7.22 19.32 -16.48
C THR A 273 -8.49 18.54 -16.12
N ALA A 274 -9.15 17.93 -17.11
CA ALA A 274 -10.32 17.09 -16.89
C ALA A 274 -10.02 15.89 -15.97
N ASN A 275 -8.86 15.25 -16.15
CA ASN A 275 -8.40 14.17 -15.27
C ASN A 275 -8.09 14.67 -13.85
N ASP A 276 -7.43 15.82 -13.72
CA ASP A 276 -7.08 16.38 -12.41
C ASP A 276 -8.34 16.78 -11.61
N ILE A 277 -9.32 17.41 -12.25
CA ILE A 277 -10.63 17.70 -11.64
C ILE A 277 -11.36 16.41 -11.28
N THR A 278 -11.41 15.43 -12.19
CA THR A 278 -12.07 14.13 -11.93
C THR A 278 -11.45 13.39 -10.75
N LYS A 279 -10.11 13.41 -10.62
CA LYS A 279 -9.40 12.85 -9.45
C LYS A 279 -9.80 13.55 -8.16
N ARG A 280 -9.85 14.89 -8.16
CA ARG A 280 -10.30 15.68 -7.00
C ARG A 280 -11.74 15.33 -6.62
N LEU A 281 -12.66 15.32 -7.58
CA LEU A 281 -14.07 14.99 -7.32
C LEU A 281 -14.27 13.58 -6.77
N ASN A 282 -13.54 12.59 -7.28
CA ASN A 282 -13.59 11.20 -6.80
C ASN A 282 -12.91 11.00 -5.43
N SER A 283 -12.09 11.95 -4.99
CA SER A 283 -11.37 11.86 -3.72
C SER A 283 -12.26 12.05 -2.49
N GLY A 284 -13.49 12.56 -2.67
CA GLY A 284 -14.48 12.78 -1.61
C GLY A 284 -14.09 13.89 -0.62
N ALA A 285 -15.05 14.38 0.16
CA ALA A 285 -14.76 15.27 1.30
C ALA A 285 -14.18 14.48 2.48
N LEU A 286 -13.32 15.11 3.29
CA LEU A 286 -12.83 14.51 4.53
C LEU A 286 -13.97 14.50 5.55
N PRO A 287 -14.24 13.38 6.23
CA PRO A 287 -15.27 13.33 7.27
C PRO A 287 -14.89 14.16 8.50
N VAL A 288 -13.58 14.40 8.69
CA VAL A 288 -13.01 15.16 9.79
C VAL A 288 -11.91 16.06 9.26
N LYS A 289 -11.82 17.29 9.78
CA LYS A 289 -10.72 18.20 9.45
C LYS A 289 -9.42 17.63 10.01
N ILE A 290 -8.39 17.58 9.16
CA ILE A 290 -7.02 17.29 9.56
C ILE A 290 -6.21 18.58 9.40
N GLY A 291 -5.44 18.94 10.43
CA GLY A 291 -4.53 20.08 10.36
C GLY A 291 -3.28 19.76 9.53
N SER A 292 -2.26 20.61 9.62
CA SER A 292 -0.92 20.28 9.14
C SER A 292 -0.37 19.04 9.85
N PRO A 293 0.43 18.19 9.18
CA PRO A 293 0.97 17.00 9.82
C PRO A 293 1.88 17.40 10.99
N ILE A 294 1.67 16.74 12.13
CA ILE A 294 2.43 16.91 13.37
C ILE A 294 3.84 16.29 13.28
N SER A 295 4.06 15.39 12.33
CA SER A 295 5.38 14.83 12.02
C SER A 295 5.52 14.66 10.51
N GLN A 296 6.66 15.06 9.98
CA GLN A 296 7.02 14.96 8.57
C GLN A 296 8.43 14.38 8.49
N GLN A 297 8.58 13.22 7.87
CA GLN A 297 9.87 12.60 7.64
C GLN A 297 10.01 12.23 6.17
N THR A 298 11.14 12.57 5.58
CA THR A 298 11.49 12.17 4.22
C THR A 298 12.63 11.19 4.27
N VAL A 299 12.47 10.05 3.60
CA VAL A 299 13.56 9.09 3.43
C VAL A 299 14.06 9.17 2.00
N GLY A 300 15.35 9.47 1.85
CA GLY A 300 15.99 9.53 0.53
C GLY A 300 16.16 8.14 -0.10
N PRO A 301 15.81 7.92 -1.38
CA PRO A 301 15.96 6.64 -2.06
C PRO A 301 17.41 6.09 -2.05
N THR A 302 18.40 6.99 -2.08
CA THR A 302 19.83 6.64 -2.13
C THR A 302 20.32 6.01 -0.82
N LEU A 303 19.81 6.48 0.32
CA LEU A 303 20.11 5.91 1.64
C LEU A 303 19.52 4.50 1.76
N GLY A 304 18.32 4.29 1.24
CA GLY A 304 17.67 2.98 1.18
C GLY A 304 18.44 1.96 0.35
N SER A 305 18.81 2.32 -0.89
CA SER A 305 19.56 1.43 -1.78
C SER A 305 20.95 1.07 -1.22
N ALA A 306 21.65 2.02 -0.60
CA ALA A 306 22.97 1.77 -0.01
C ALA A 306 22.87 0.83 1.21
N SER A 307 21.83 1.02 2.04
CA SER A 307 21.60 0.19 3.22
C SER A 307 21.18 -1.22 2.82
N LEU A 308 20.34 -1.36 1.78
CA LEU A 308 19.96 -2.63 1.20
C LEU A 308 21.18 -3.43 0.74
N GLN A 309 22.06 -2.83 -0.04
CA GLN A 309 23.27 -3.49 -0.53
C GLN A 309 24.16 -3.96 0.62
N LYS A 310 24.41 -3.11 1.63
CA LYS A 310 25.21 -3.48 2.80
C LYS A 310 24.58 -4.64 3.59
N SER A 311 23.27 -4.61 3.79
CA SER A 311 22.54 -5.68 4.48
C SER A 311 22.57 -7.00 3.73
N LEU A 312 22.41 -6.98 2.40
CA LEU A 312 22.52 -8.17 1.56
C LEU A 312 23.94 -8.77 1.58
N ILE A 313 24.97 -7.92 1.50
CA ILE A 313 26.37 -8.36 1.59
C ILE A 313 26.65 -8.96 2.98
N ALA A 314 26.21 -8.32 4.06
CA ALA A 314 26.36 -8.84 5.42
C ALA A 314 25.61 -10.16 5.61
N GLY A 315 24.39 -10.27 5.09
CA GLY A 315 23.60 -11.49 5.09
C GLY A 315 24.29 -12.63 4.32
N MET A 316 24.92 -12.34 3.18
CA MET A 316 25.70 -13.33 2.41
C MET A 316 26.91 -13.84 3.19
N TYR A 317 27.69 -12.95 3.83
CA TYR A 317 28.81 -13.38 4.68
C TYR A 317 28.34 -14.20 5.89
N GLY A 318 27.25 -13.80 6.54
CA GLY A 318 26.64 -14.56 7.64
C GLY A 318 26.17 -15.94 7.20
N PHE A 319 25.48 -16.03 6.06
CA PHE A 319 25.06 -17.29 5.46
C PHE A 319 26.25 -18.21 5.16
N LEU A 320 27.31 -17.68 4.54
CA LEU A 320 28.51 -18.44 4.22
C LEU A 320 29.22 -18.96 5.48
N ALA A 321 29.32 -18.13 6.52
CA ALA A 321 29.90 -18.52 7.81
C ALA A 321 29.10 -19.68 8.45
N VAL A 322 27.78 -19.63 8.39
CA VAL A 322 26.90 -20.70 8.89
C VAL A 322 27.06 -21.98 8.09
N VAL A 323 27.15 -21.91 6.76
CA VAL A 323 27.41 -23.07 5.89
C VAL A 323 28.76 -23.70 6.21
N ILE A 324 29.82 -22.89 6.33
CA ILE A 324 31.16 -23.36 6.70
C ILE A 324 31.13 -24.06 8.06
N PHE A 325 30.49 -23.45 9.07
CA PHE A 325 30.34 -24.04 10.39
C PHE A 325 29.65 -25.42 10.33
N MET A 326 28.55 -25.52 9.57
CA MET A 326 27.82 -26.79 9.41
C MET A 326 28.68 -27.86 8.74
N LEU A 327 29.43 -27.51 7.71
CA LEU A 327 30.34 -28.43 7.02
C LEU A 327 31.48 -28.92 7.93
N LEU A 328 32.07 -28.04 8.72
CA LEU A 328 33.20 -28.39 9.59
C LEU A 328 32.77 -29.26 10.77
N PHE A 329 31.68 -28.91 11.46
CA PHE A 329 31.24 -29.61 12.68
C PHE A 329 30.37 -30.84 12.40
N TYR A 330 29.57 -30.82 11.32
CA TYR A 330 28.58 -31.84 11.01
C TYR A 330 28.81 -32.56 9.68
N ARG A 331 29.86 -32.23 8.92
CA ARG A 331 30.33 -32.98 7.74
C ARG A 331 29.20 -33.30 6.76
N LEU A 332 28.84 -34.58 6.56
CA LEU A 332 27.82 -34.97 5.58
C LEU A 332 26.40 -34.54 6.00
N PRO A 333 25.91 -34.80 7.23
CA PRO A 333 24.68 -34.19 7.74
C PRO A 333 24.70 -32.65 7.59
N GLY A 334 25.84 -32.03 7.88
CA GLY A 334 26.07 -30.60 7.70
C GLY A 334 25.82 -30.12 6.27
N LEU A 335 26.44 -30.79 5.29
CA LEU A 335 26.26 -30.51 3.86
C LEU A 335 24.80 -30.63 3.43
N LEU A 336 24.11 -31.70 3.86
CA LEU A 336 22.71 -31.92 3.52
C LEU A 336 21.81 -30.84 4.12
N ALA A 337 22.08 -30.41 5.37
CA ALA A 337 21.39 -29.28 5.98
C ALA A 337 21.70 -27.95 5.27
N SER A 338 22.92 -27.72 4.80
CA SER A 338 23.27 -26.53 4.03
C SER A 338 22.52 -26.47 2.68
N ILE A 339 22.31 -27.60 2.01
CA ILE A 339 21.46 -27.65 0.80
C ILE A 339 19.99 -27.39 1.16
N ALA A 340 19.50 -27.98 2.25
CA ALA A 340 18.14 -27.69 2.75
C ALA A 340 17.97 -26.21 3.15
N LEU A 341 19.03 -25.55 3.63
CA LEU A 341 19.04 -24.12 3.94
C LEU A 341 18.95 -23.26 2.66
N LEU A 342 19.62 -23.65 1.57
CA LEU A 342 19.45 -22.98 0.26
C LEU A 342 18.02 -23.11 -0.26
N ILE A 343 17.43 -24.29 -0.12
CA ILE A 343 16.02 -24.53 -0.48
C ILE A 343 15.11 -23.64 0.37
N TYR A 344 15.35 -23.57 1.68
CA TYR A 344 14.64 -22.70 2.60
C TYR A 344 14.69 -21.22 2.17
N VAL A 345 15.86 -20.72 1.80
CA VAL A 345 16.03 -19.33 1.32
C VAL A 345 15.20 -19.09 0.05
N ALA A 346 15.26 -19.99 -0.93
CA ALA A 346 14.48 -19.87 -2.16
C ALA A 346 12.97 -19.89 -1.90
N LEU A 347 12.48 -20.81 -1.04
CA LEU A 347 11.07 -20.90 -0.68
C LEU A 347 10.59 -19.65 0.07
N THR A 348 11.38 -19.15 1.03
CA THR A 348 11.01 -17.97 1.83
C THR A 348 10.92 -16.73 0.96
N LEU A 349 11.89 -16.51 0.07
CA LEU A 349 11.86 -15.40 -0.88
C LEU A 349 10.69 -15.50 -1.87
N ALA A 350 10.34 -16.71 -2.31
CA ALA A 350 9.17 -16.92 -3.17
C ALA A 350 7.86 -16.56 -2.44
N ILE A 351 7.75 -16.93 -1.16
CA ILE A 351 6.60 -16.58 -0.32
C ILE A 351 6.48 -15.06 -0.14
N PHE A 352 7.58 -14.33 0.05
CA PHE A 352 7.57 -12.87 0.14
C PHE A 352 7.08 -12.17 -1.14
N LYS A 353 7.24 -12.79 -2.31
CA LYS A 353 6.64 -12.27 -3.55
C LYS A 353 5.15 -12.61 -3.67
N LEU A 354 4.75 -13.81 -3.22
CA LEU A 354 3.37 -14.28 -3.32
C LEU A 354 2.45 -13.53 -2.36
N ILE A 355 2.82 -13.47 -1.10
CA ILE A 355 2.10 -12.76 -0.05
C ILE A 355 2.45 -11.26 -0.14
N PRO A 356 1.50 -10.32 0.01
CA PRO A 356 1.76 -8.88 -0.01
C PRO A 356 2.51 -8.42 1.26
N VAL A 357 3.76 -8.88 1.42
CA VAL A 357 4.65 -8.49 2.51
C VAL A 357 5.48 -7.30 2.04
N THR A 358 5.38 -6.18 2.74
CA THR A 358 6.25 -5.02 2.51
C THR A 358 7.65 -5.30 3.04
N LEU A 359 8.62 -5.46 2.14
CA LEU A 359 10.01 -5.73 2.48
C LEU A 359 10.71 -4.41 2.81
N SER A 360 10.96 -4.16 4.10
CA SER A 360 11.75 -3.03 4.60
C SER A 360 13.18 -3.47 4.98
N LEU A 361 14.08 -2.55 5.33
CA LEU A 361 15.39 -2.86 5.92
C LEU A 361 15.24 -3.70 7.19
N ALA A 362 14.25 -3.39 8.03
CA ALA A 362 13.93 -4.20 9.20
C ALA A 362 13.39 -5.58 8.78
N GLY A 363 12.51 -5.64 7.78
CA GLY A 363 12.04 -6.90 7.19
C GLY A 363 13.21 -7.79 6.73
N ILE A 364 14.21 -7.20 6.08
CA ILE A 364 15.44 -7.90 5.67
C ILE A 364 16.24 -8.35 6.89
N GLY A 365 16.34 -7.54 7.93
CA GLY A 365 16.97 -7.93 9.20
C GLY A 365 16.27 -9.14 9.83
N GLY A 366 14.94 -9.17 9.85
CA GLY A 366 14.15 -10.31 10.31
C GLY A 366 14.39 -11.57 9.49
N PHE A 367 14.48 -11.43 8.16
CA PHE A 367 14.84 -12.53 7.27
C PHE A 367 16.26 -13.06 7.55
N ILE A 368 17.26 -12.17 7.69
CA ILE A 368 18.65 -12.58 8.00
C ILE A 368 18.71 -13.31 9.36
N LEU A 369 18.00 -12.81 10.38
CA LEU A 369 17.90 -13.48 11.68
C LEU A 369 17.28 -14.88 11.55
N SER A 370 16.24 -15.01 10.72
CA SER A 370 15.57 -16.30 10.48
C SER A 370 16.50 -17.35 9.85
N ILE A 371 17.48 -16.96 9.03
CA ILE A 371 18.51 -17.87 8.49
C ILE A 371 19.33 -18.51 9.62
N GLY A 372 19.73 -17.71 10.62
CA GLY A 372 20.48 -18.22 11.78
C GLY A 372 19.66 -19.22 12.60
N MET A 373 18.39 -18.88 12.87
CA MET A 373 17.47 -19.76 13.61
C MET A 373 17.12 -21.03 12.83
N ALA A 374 17.06 -20.96 11.49
CA ALA A 374 16.77 -22.12 10.64
C ALA A 374 17.81 -23.25 10.79
N VAL A 375 19.05 -22.90 11.15
CA VAL A 375 20.12 -23.88 11.34
C VAL A 375 20.10 -24.51 12.73
N ASP A 376 19.58 -23.81 13.75
CA ASP A 376 19.49 -24.30 15.13
C ASP A 376 18.71 -25.62 15.23
N ALA A 377 17.59 -25.72 14.52
CA ALA A 377 16.80 -26.95 14.45
C ALA A 377 17.63 -28.14 13.91
N ASN A 378 18.44 -27.91 12.87
CA ASN A 378 19.30 -28.94 12.30
C ASN A 378 20.42 -29.34 13.27
N ILE A 379 21.02 -28.38 13.98
CA ILE A 379 22.03 -28.62 15.02
C ILE A 379 21.47 -29.54 16.11
N LEU A 380 20.28 -29.25 16.63
CA LEU A 380 19.67 -30.06 17.68
C LEU A 380 19.35 -31.49 17.20
N ILE A 381 18.78 -31.63 16.00
CA ILE A 381 18.51 -32.94 15.38
C ILE A 381 19.81 -33.74 15.25
N PHE A 382 20.90 -33.11 14.81
CA PHE A 382 22.18 -33.78 14.63
C PHE A 382 22.85 -34.15 15.95
N ALA A 383 22.72 -33.32 16.97
CA ALA A 383 23.19 -33.65 18.32
C ALA A 383 22.48 -34.90 18.86
N ARG A 384 21.14 -34.93 18.79
CA ARG A 384 20.34 -36.11 19.19
C ARG A 384 20.66 -37.34 18.36
N MET A 385 20.79 -37.19 17.05
CA MET A 385 21.19 -38.30 16.17
C MET A 385 22.59 -38.85 16.53
N LYS A 386 23.56 -37.97 16.86
CA LYS A 386 24.90 -38.37 17.30
C LYS A 386 24.89 -39.11 18.65
N GLU A 387 24.02 -38.73 19.59
CA GLU A 387 23.80 -39.47 20.84
C GLU A 387 23.38 -40.92 20.55
N GLU A 388 22.36 -41.11 19.71
CA GLU A 388 21.84 -42.43 19.34
C GLU A 388 22.88 -43.30 18.62
N ILE A 389 23.68 -42.71 17.72
CA ILE A 389 24.78 -43.40 17.02
C ILE A 389 25.87 -43.82 18.02
N LYS A 390 26.17 -42.97 19.01
CA LYS A 390 27.17 -43.27 20.04
C LYS A 390 26.74 -44.41 20.96
N GLU A 391 25.44 -44.57 21.18
CA GLU A 391 24.84 -45.73 21.87
C GLU A 391 24.84 -47.02 21.02
N GLY A 392 25.35 -46.97 19.78
CA GLY A 392 25.50 -48.14 18.91
C GLY A 392 24.23 -48.50 18.14
N LYS A 393 23.20 -47.64 18.14
CA LYS A 393 21.95 -47.88 17.41
C LYS A 393 22.16 -47.80 15.90
N GLU A 394 21.28 -48.46 15.15
CA GLU A 394 21.35 -48.41 13.69
C GLU A 394 21.13 -46.99 13.17
N LEU A 395 21.91 -46.55 12.18
CA LEU A 395 21.81 -45.23 11.56
C LEU A 395 20.40 -44.82 11.11
N SER A 396 19.63 -45.75 10.54
CA SER A 396 18.23 -45.52 10.14
C SER A 396 17.32 -45.24 11.34
N PHE A 397 17.56 -45.92 12.46
CA PHE A 397 16.87 -45.74 13.73
C PHE A 397 17.31 -44.44 14.40
N ALA A 398 18.62 -44.18 14.45
CA ALA A 398 19.19 -42.95 15.01
C ALA A 398 18.68 -41.68 14.30
N ILE A 399 18.52 -41.72 12.97
CA ILE A 399 17.87 -40.63 12.23
C ILE A 399 16.42 -40.47 12.69
N LYS A 400 15.62 -41.55 12.73
CA LYS A 400 14.21 -41.44 13.15
C LYS A 400 14.06 -40.92 14.58
N GLU A 401 14.82 -41.48 15.52
CA GLU A 401 14.81 -41.09 16.93
C GLU A 401 15.35 -39.68 17.14
N GLY A 402 16.41 -39.28 16.44
CA GLY A 402 16.95 -37.93 16.53
C GLY A 402 15.91 -36.85 16.21
N PHE A 403 15.09 -37.06 15.17
CA PHE A 403 13.99 -36.16 14.82
C PHE A 403 12.86 -36.20 15.85
N LEU A 404 12.47 -37.39 16.32
CA LEU A 404 11.41 -37.54 17.32
C LEU A 404 11.77 -36.86 18.65
N ARG A 405 13.00 -37.07 19.14
CA ARG A 405 13.50 -36.47 20.39
C ARG A 405 13.76 -34.98 20.29
N ALA A 406 14.16 -34.47 19.11
CA ALA A 406 14.41 -33.03 18.92
C ALA A 406 13.12 -32.22 18.71
N TRP A 407 12.04 -32.84 18.21
CA TRP A 407 10.81 -32.14 17.83
C TRP A 407 10.18 -31.29 18.95
N PRO A 408 10.00 -31.77 20.20
CA PRO A 408 9.41 -30.95 21.26
C PRO A 408 10.18 -29.65 21.49
N SER A 409 11.51 -29.73 21.61
CA SER A 409 12.35 -28.55 21.82
C SER A 409 12.33 -27.58 20.63
N ILE A 410 12.33 -28.09 19.39
CA ILE A 410 12.25 -27.26 18.18
C ILE A 410 10.90 -26.56 18.10
N ARG A 411 9.81 -27.30 18.33
CA ARG A 411 8.45 -26.76 18.31
C ARG A 411 8.30 -25.68 19.38
N ASP A 412 8.69 -25.96 20.61
CA ASP A 412 8.45 -25.06 21.74
C ASP A 412 9.29 -23.78 21.61
N SER A 413 10.55 -23.89 21.15
CA SER A 413 11.41 -22.72 20.87
C SER A 413 10.84 -21.83 19.76
N ASN A 414 10.44 -22.42 18.63
CA ASN A 414 9.89 -21.64 17.52
C ASN A 414 8.49 -21.08 17.82
N LEU A 415 7.66 -21.80 18.58
CA LEU A 415 6.36 -21.31 19.03
C LEU A 415 6.53 -20.07 19.92
N ASN A 416 7.50 -20.10 20.84
CA ASN A 416 7.83 -18.91 21.64
C ASN A 416 8.22 -17.72 20.76
N SER A 417 9.09 -17.93 19.76
CA SER A 417 9.47 -16.87 18.82
C SER A 417 8.29 -16.36 17.98
N LEU A 418 7.36 -17.24 17.57
CA LEU A 418 6.13 -16.84 16.88
C LEU A 418 5.19 -16.01 17.76
N LEU A 419 5.09 -16.33 19.05
CA LEU A 419 4.33 -15.51 20.02
C LEU A 419 4.92 -14.10 20.14
N VAL A 420 6.26 -13.99 20.21
CA VAL A 420 6.94 -12.68 20.21
C VAL A 420 6.64 -11.94 18.90
N CYS A 421 6.71 -12.62 17.75
CA CYS A 421 6.35 -12.01 16.46
C CYS A 421 4.89 -11.51 16.45
N ALA A 422 3.95 -12.27 17.01
CA ALA A 422 2.55 -11.87 17.09
C ALA A 422 2.35 -10.61 17.95
N ILE A 423 3.01 -10.54 19.11
CA ILE A 423 2.98 -9.35 19.98
C ILE A 423 3.59 -8.14 19.24
N LEU A 424 4.75 -8.32 18.60
CA LEU A 424 5.36 -7.25 17.81
C LEU A 424 4.44 -6.79 16.68
N PHE A 425 3.83 -7.72 15.96
CA PHE A 425 2.93 -7.38 14.85
C PHE A 425 1.69 -6.60 15.30
N LEU A 426 1.12 -6.92 16.46
CA LEU A 426 -0.11 -6.28 16.95
C LEU A 426 0.13 -4.91 17.59
N PHE A 427 1.23 -4.74 18.33
CA PHE A 427 1.41 -3.59 19.23
C PHE A 427 2.50 -2.59 18.81
N THR A 428 3.12 -2.76 17.64
CA THR A 428 4.24 -1.89 17.21
C THR A 428 3.96 -1.11 15.93
N THR A 429 4.93 -0.30 15.48
CA THR A 429 4.84 0.52 14.26
C THR A 429 5.02 -0.31 13.00
N SER A 430 4.57 0.22 11.84
CA SER A 430 4.67 -0.44 10.52
C SER A 430 6.07 -0.99 10.23
N PHE A 431 7.12 -0.27 10.64
CA PHE A 431 8.51 -0.70 10.50
C PHE A 431 8.81 -2.02 11.23
N VAL A 432 8.38 -2.14 12.49
CA VAL A 432 8.61 -3.34 13.32
C VAL A 432 7.65 -4.47 12.94
N LYS A 433 6.43 -4.15 12.47
CA LYS A 433 5.51 -5.14 11.89
C LYS A 433 6.14 -5.88 10.70
N GLY A 434 6.84 -5.15 9.82
CA GLY A 434 7.58 -5.75 8.70
C GLY A 434 8.64 -6.76 9.15
N PHE A 435 9.44 -6.40 10.17
CA PHE A 435 10.40 -7.32 10.80
C PHE A 435 9.72 -8.56 11.40
N ALA A 436 8.65 -8.38 12.15
CA ALA A 436 7.94 -9.46 12.81
C ALA A 436 7.32 -10.45 11.80
N LEU A 437 6.77 -9.93 10.71
CA LEU A 437 6.14 -10.74 9.66
C LEU A 437 7.17 -11.56 8.88
N THR A 438 8.28 -10.95 8.46
CA THR A 438 9.34 -11.69 7.74
C THR A 438 9.99 -12.75 8.63
N LEU A 439 10.21 -12.44 9.91
CA LEU A 439 10.71 -13.38 10.90
C LEU A 439 9.75 -14.56 11.13
N ALA A 440 8.45 -14.28 11.28
CA ALA A 440 7.43 -15.32 11.49
C ALA A 440 7.32 -16.29 10.30
N ILE A 441 7.28 -15.75 9.08
CA ILE A 441 7.30 -16.57 7.86
C ILE A 441 8.60 -17.38 7.82
N GLY A 442 9.74 -16.74 8.09
CA GLY A 442 11.04 -17.40 8.14
C GLY A 442 11.09 -18.55 9.14
N ILE A 443 10.48 -18.41 10.32
CA ILE A 443 10.36 -19.48 11.33
C ILE A 443 9.49 -20.64 10.83
N LEU A 444 8.33 -20.35 10.24
CA LEU A 444 7.44 -21.40 9.76
C LEU A 444 8.07 -22.23 8.63
N VAL A 445 8.70 -21.56 7.67
CA VAL A 445 9.36 -22.22 6.53
C VAL A 445 10.63 -22.94 7.00
N SER A 446 11.33 -22.45 8.03
CA SER A 446 12.53 -23.11 8.56
C SER A 446 12.20 -24.39 9.31
N MET A 447 11.11 -24.41 10.08
CA MET A 447 10.59 -25.64 10.69
C MET A 447 10.25 -26.67 9.61
N PHE A 448 9.53 -26.27 8.56
CA PHE A 448 9.25 -27.15 7.42
C PHE A 448 10.55 -27.68 6.79
N SER A 449 11.53 -26.83 6.54
CA SER A 449 12.82 -27.25 5.97
C SER A 449 13.55 -28.25 6.86
N ALA A 450 13.72 -27.96 8.14
CA ALA A 450 14.43 -28.82 9.07
C ALA A 450 13.76 -30.19 9.24
N ILE A 451 12.43 -30.22 9.42
CA ILE A 451 11.72 -31.46 9.81
C ILE A 451 11.31 -32.30 8.60
N PHE A 452 11.07 -31.67 7.46
CA PHE A 452 10.66 -32.36 6.24
C PHE A 452 11.83 -32.52 5.27
N ILE A 453 12.41 -31.40 4.80
CA ILE A 453 13.42 -31.42 3.73
C ILE A 453 14.72 -32.08 4.21
N THR A 454 15.32 -31.61 5.30
CA THR A 454 16.56 -32.21 5.84
C THR A 454 16.36 -33.69 6.16
N ARG A 455 15.21 -34.06 6.72
CA ARG A 455 14.86 -35.45 7.04
C ARG A 455 14.87 -36.36 5.81
N ILE A 456 14.26 -35.91 4.72
CA ILE A 456 14.22 -36.66 3.46
C ILE A 456 15.63 -36.79 2.89
N PHE A 457 16.42 -35.72 2.94
CA PHE A 457 17.79 -35.71 2.43
C PHE A 457 18.65 -36.73 3.18
N LEU A 458 18.58 -36.75 4.51
CA LEU A 458 19.26 -37.77 5.31
C LEU A 458 18.77 -39.18 4.96
N MET A 459 17.46 -39.41 4.86
CA MET A 459 16.92 -40.75 4.54
C MET A 459 17.27 -41.25 3.12
N VAL A 460 17.55 -40.34 2.19
CA VAL A 460 17.93 -40.66 0.80
C VAL A 460 19.44 -40.88 0.68
N PHE A 461 20.25 -39.97 1.23
CA PHE A 461 21.70 -39.97 1.05
C PHE A 461 22.47 -40.72 2.14
N VAL A 462 21.98 -40.73 3.37
CA VAL A 462 22.62 -41.40 4.51
C VAL A 462 22.13 -42.85 4.57
N GLY A 463 22.72 -43.68 3.70
CA GLY A 463 22.43 -45.12 3.60
C GLY A 463 23.53 -46.01 4.21
N ASN A 464 23.45 -47.32 3.95
CA ASN A 464 24.40 -48.30 4.47
C ASN A 464 25.87 -48.07 4.06
N TRP A 465 26.12 -47.30 2.99
CA TRP A 465 27.48 -46.95 2.57
C TRP A 465 28.19 -46.03 3.58
N VAL A 466 27.44 -45.16 4.27
CA VAL A 466 28.00 -44.25 5.29
C VAL A 466 28.49 -45.03 6.52
N LYS A 467 27.96 -46.24 6.78
CA LYS A 467 28.47 -47.14 7.84
C LYS A 467 29.95 -47.50 7.62
N LYS A 468 30.44 -47.50 6.37
CA LYS A 468 31.85 -47.74 6.03
C LYS A 468 32.73 -46.50 6.21
N ALA A 469 32.15 -45.32 6.28
CA ALA A 469 32.83 -44.03 6.45
C ALA A 469 32.28 -43.30 7.68
N LYS A 470 32.43 -43.91 8.87
CA LYS A 470 31.95 -43.34 10.16
C LYS A 470 32.47 -41.93 10.43
N TRP A 471 33.60 -41.55 9.83
CA TRP A 471 34.13 -40.18 9.93
C TRP A 471 33.23 -39.15 9.25
N LEU A 472 32.27 -39.51 8.39
CA LEU A 472 31.35 -38.56 7.75
C LEU A 472 30.13 -38.18 8.62
N LEU A 473 29.91 -38.90 9.74
CA LEU A 473 28.77 -38.71 10.65
C LEU A 473 29.10 -37.81 11.85
#